data_AF-A0A9D6XZR9-F1
#
_entry.id   AF-A0A9D6XZR9-F1
#
_cell.length_a   1.000
_cell.length_b   1.000
_cell.length_c   1.000
_cell.angle_alpha   90.00
_cell.angle_beta   90.00
_cell.angle_gamma   90.00
#
_symmetry.space_group_name_H-M   'P 1'
#
loop_
_entity.id
_entity.type
_entity.pdbx_description
1 polymer ?
#
loop_
_entity_poly.entity_id
_entity_poly.type
_entity_poly.pdbx_seq_one_letter_code
_entity_poly.pdbx_strand_id
1 'polypeptide(L)'
;VLIEDAAHAHGATIDGKQAGTLGAAGSFSFYPTKVMTTAEGGMITTDDDSIYQKAISLRDHGRASDDPNVHVELGYNWRFSEIHAVLGLQQMMKAEGILAERRRLARLYDIKLEGVKGIKKVKIPANIASSYYKYIIMFEEGIDKASVKKRLKEEYGVSLTGEVYSNPCHSQPVFKKYPQMMANDPSDTFPNTEYVAARHVCLPLYPGLTDEEVEYVVESLKQVLK
;
A
#
# COMPACT_ATOMS: atom_id res chain seq x y z
N VAL A 1 -16.18 -0.81 16.23
CA VAL A 1 -15.88 -1.81 15.17
C VAL A 1 -14.50 -1.51 14.61
N LEU A 2 -13.61 -2.50 14.54
CA LEU A 2 -12.31 -2.35 13.88
C LEU A 2 -12.44 -2.85 12.44
N ILE A 3 -12.12 -2.00 11.46
CA ILE A 3 -12.03 -2.36 10.05
C ILE A 3 -10.58 -2.14 9.62
N GLU A 4 -9.98 -3.16 9.02
CA GLU A 4 -8.61 -3.09 8.52
C GLU A 4 -8.61 -2.64 7.05
N ASP A 5 -7.88 -1.56 6.75
CA ASP A 5 -7.46 -1.29 5.38
C ASP A 5 -6.15 -2.04 5.12
N ALA A 6 -6.27 -3.20 4.47
CA ALA A 6 -5.17 -4.07 4.08
C ALA A 6 -4.79 -3.89 2.61
N ALA A 7 -5.16 -2.78 1.95
CA ALA A 7 -4.91 -2.54 0.54
C ALA A 7 -3.42 -2.63 0.16
N HIS A 8 -2.50 -2.33 1.08
CA HIS A 8 -1.05 -2.47 0.89
C HIS A 8 -0.44 -3.70 1.61
N ALA A 9 -1.25 -4.52 2.28
CA ALA A 9 -0.79 -5.50 3.27
C ALA A 9 -1.03 -6.97 2.87
N HIS A 10 -1.24 -7.25 1.58
CA HIS A 10 -1.34 -8.62 1.06
C HIS A 10 -0.22 -9.53 1.60
N GLY A 11 -0.58 -10.61 2.30
CA GLY A 11 0.37 -11.57 2.87
C GLY A 11 1.26 -11.02 3.99
N ALA A 12 0.98 -9.80 4.48
CA ALA A 12 1.60 -9.29 5.69
C ALA A 12 1.02 -9.99 6.93
N THR A 13 1.81 -10.06 7.99
CA THR A 13 1.38 -10.64 9.26
C THR A 13 1.86 -9.83 10.45
N ILE A 14 1.11 -9.89 11.56
CA ILE A 14 1.52 -9.46 12.90
C ILE A 14 1.24 -10.59 13.87
N ASP A 15 2.25 -11.02 14.64
CA ASP A 15 2.16 -12.16 15.56
C ASP A 15 1.63 -13.45 14.88
N GLY A 16 2.02 -13.65 13.62
CA GLY A 16 1.58 -14.78 12.78
C GLY A 16 0.15 -14.67 12.23
N LYS A 17 -0.64 -13.67 12.64
CA LYS A 17 -1.98 -13.40 12.09
C LYS A 17 -1.89 -12.59 10.81
N GLN A 18 -2.67 -12.97 9.80
CA GLN A 18 -2.67 -12.28 8.51
C GLN A 18 -3.36 -10.92 8.59
N ALA A 19 -2.86 -9.94 7.83
CA ALA A 19 -3.58 -8.69 7.65
C ALA A 19 -4.99 -8.97 7.09
N GLY A 20 -6.00 -8.23 7.56
CA GLY A 20 -7.40 -8.42 7.17
C GLY A 20 -8.15 -9.46 7.99
N THR A 21 -7.52 -10.04 9.02
CA THR A 21 -8.14 -10.99 9.96
C THR A 21 -8.03 -10.56 11.43
N LEU A 22 -7.64 -9.31 11.70
CA LEU A 22 -7.46 -8.76 13.06
C LEU A 22 -8.73 -8.07 13.57
N GLY A 23 -9.54 -7.53 12.66
CA GLY A 23 -10.76 -6.78 12.97
C GLY A 23 -12.04 -7.55 12.67
N ALA A 24 -13.15 -6.80 12.64
CA ALA A 24 -14.44 -7.34 12.20
C ALA A 24 -14.46 -7.61 10.69
N ALA A 25 -13.73 -6.79 9.92
CA ALA A 25 -13.49 -7.03 8.51
C ALA A 25 -12.18 -6.39 8.05
N GLY A 26 -11.58 -6.96 7.01
CA GLY A 26 -10.47 -6.39 6.26
C GLY A 26 -10.87 -6.05 4.83
N SER A 27 -10.22 -5.05 4.26
CA SER A 27 -10.38 -4.69 2.85
C SER A 27 -9.05 -4.72 2.10
N PHE A 28 -9.08 -5.21 0.87
CA PHE A 28 -7.92 -5.27 -0.02
C PHE A 28 -8.20 -4.56 -1.33
N SER A 29 -7.14 -4.07 -1.96
CA SER A 29 -7.18 -3.47 -3.29
C SER A 29 -6.28 -4.27 -4.21
N PHE A 30 -6.74 -4.52 -5.43
CA PHE A 30 -5.99 -5.25 -6.45
C PHE A 30 -5.63 -4.38 -7.66
N TYR A 31 -5.52 -3.06 -7.45
CA TYR A 31 -5.01 -2.11 -8.45
C TYR A 31 -3.60 -2.53 -8.96
N PRO A 32 -3.15 -2.16 -10.18
CA PRO A 32 -1.94 -2.74 -10.79
C PRO A 32 -0.65 -2.53 -10.02
N THR A 33 -0.59 -1.50 -9.17
CA THR A 33 0.62 -1.21 -8.38
C THR A 33 0.72 -2.03 -7.10
N LYS A 34 -0.37 -2.69 -6.67
CA LYS A 34 -0.45 -3.43 -5.40
C LYS A 34 0.43 -4.68 -5.45
N VAL A 35 0.68 -5.27 -4.27
CA VAL A 35 1.53 -6.46 -4.15
C VAL A 35 1.02 -7.62 -5.00
N MET A 36 -0.31 -7.78 -5.03
CA MET A 36 -1.05 -8.66 -5.92
C MET A 36 -2.07 -7.82 -6.68
N THR A 37 -2.39 -8.20 -7.92
CA THR A 37 -3.28 -7.40 -8.76
C THR A 37 -4.27 -8.25 -9.55
N THR A 38 -5.42 -7.65 -9.85
CA THR A 38 -6.42 -8.16 -10.78
C THR A 38 -6.71 -7.14 -11.87
N ALA A 39 -5.73 -6.29 -12.18
CA ALA A 39 -5.88 -5.01 -12.87
C ALA A 39 -6.74 -4.02 -12.07
N GLU A 40 -8.03 -4.30 -11.90
CA GLU A 40 -8.92 -3.56 -10.99
C GLU A 40 -9.63 -4.55 -10.07
N GLY A 41 -9.91 -4.16 -8.83
CA GLY A 41 -10.64 -5.03 -7.91
C GLY A 41 -10.40 -4.74 -6.43
N GLY A 42 -11.19 -5.43 -5.60
CA GLY A 42 -11.01 -5.45 -4.16
C GLY A 42 -11.59 -6.72 -3.53
N MET A 43 -11.23 -6.94 -2.27
CA MET A 43 -11.74 -8.06 -1.45
C MET A 43 -12.21 -7.51 -0.11
N ILE A 44 -13.24 -8.13 0.46
CA ILE A 44 -13.57 -8.03 1.87
C ILE A 44 -13.31 -9.39 2.51
N THR A 45 -12.60 -9.41 3.65
CA THR A 45 -12.42 -10.58 4.50
C THR A 45 -13.14 -10.35 5.82
N THR A 46 -13.80 -11.37 6.35
CA THR A 46 -14.50 -11.30 7.64
C THR A 46 -14.81 -12.71 8.12
N ASP A 47 -14.80 -12.91 9.44
CA ASP A 47 -15.31 -14.14 10.09
C ASP A 47 -16.76 -13.96 10.58
N ASP A 48 -17.37 -12.80 10.33
CA ASP A 48 -18.74 -12.48 10.75
C ASP A 48 -19.71 -12.72 9.58
N ASP A 49 -20.57 -13.73 9.73
CA ASP A 49 -21.57 -14.10 8.74
C ASP A 49 -22.52 -12.95 8.40
N SER A 50 -22.85 -12.07 9.36
CA SER A 50 -23.73 -10.94 9.11
C SER A 50 -23.07 -9.90 8.20
N ILE A 51 -21.77 -9.65 8.37
CA ILE A 51 -20.98 -8.77 7.50
C ILE A 51 -20.85 -9.40 6.11
N TYR A 52 -20.56 -10.71 6.05
CA TYR A 52 -20.46 -11.44 4.79
C TYR A 52 -21.76 -11.33 3.98
N GLN A 53 -22.90 -11.69 4.58
CA GLN A 53 -24.20 -11.64 3.89
C GLN A 53 -24.55 -10.22 3.43
N LYS A 54 -24.27 -9.21 4.27
CA LYS A 54 -24.48 -7.81 3.90
C LYS A 54 -23.58 -7.39 2.73
N ALA A 55 -22.31 -7.78 2.73
CA ALA A 55 -21.37 -7.46 1.64
C ALA A 55 -21.79 -8.12 0.32
N ILE A 56 -22.24 -9.38 0.36
CA ILE A 56 -22.76 -10.10 -0.83
C ILE A 56 -24.01 -9.43 -1.38
N SER A 57 -24.94 -9.01 -0.52
CA SER A 57 -26.14 -8.29 -0.93
C SER A 57 -25.79 -6.92 -1.52
N LEU A 58 -25.03 -6.09 -0.80
CA LEU A 58 -24.70 -4.72 -1.21
C LEU A 58 -23.89 -4.67 -2.51
N ARG A 59 -22.99 -5.64 -2.77
CA ARG A 59 -22.21 -5.65 -4.02
C ARG A 59 -23.04 -6.02 -5.26
N ASP A 60 -24.21 -6.65 -5.06
CA ASP A 60 -25.13 -7.05 -6.12
C ASP A 60 -26.51 -6.40 -5.93
N HIS A 61 -26.54 -5.08 -6.01
CA HIS A 61 -27.75 -4.24 -6.01
C HIS A 61 -28.65 -4.37 -4.77
N GLY A 62 -28.16 -4.96 -3.67
CA GLY A 62 -28.92 -5.12 -2.44
C GLY A 62 -29.89 -6.30 -2.48
N ARG A 63 -29.61 -7.30 -3.33
CA ARG A 63 -30.46 -8.48 -3.50
C ARG A 63 -30.52 -9.35 -2.26
N ALA A 64 -31.66 -10.01 -2.06
CA ALA A 64 -31.81 -11.08 -1.08
C ALA A 64 -30.95 -12.29 -1.48
N SER A 65 -30.50 -13.07 -0.50
CA SER A 65 -29.68 -14.25 -0.74
C SER A 65 -30.47 -15.45 -1.29
N ASP A 66 -31.77 -15.50 -1.02
CA ASP A 66 -32.69 -16.58 -1.38
C ASP A 66 -33.56 -16.28 -2.62
N ASP A 67 -33.75 -15.00 -2.98
CA ASP A 67 -34.41 -14.59 -4.23
C ASP A 67 -33.66 -13.42 -4.93
N PRO A 68 -33.01 -13.67 -6.07
CA PRO A 68 -32.24 -12.65 -6.80
C PRO A 68 -33.10 -11.54 -7.43
N ASN A 69 -34.43 -11.67 -7.44
CA ASN A 69 -35.34 -10.65 -7.95
C ASN A 69 -35.82 -9.69 -6.84
N VAL A 70 -35.58 -10.01 -5.57
CA VAL A 70 -35.97 -9.19 -4.43
C VAL A 70 -34.78 -8.38 -3.97
N HIS A 71 -34.99 -7.07 -3.79
CA HIS A 71 -33.99 -6.15 -3.26
C HIS A 71 -34.39 -5.75 -1.84
N VAL A 72 -33.59 -6.15 -0.86
CA VAL A 72 -33.84 -5.91 0.58
C VAL A 72 -33.05 -4.73 1.12
N GLU A 73 -32.09 -4.21 0.35
CA GLU A 73 -31.20 -3.12 0.73
C GLU A 73 -30.96 -2.16 -0.44
N LEU A 74 -30.55 -0.92 -0.15
CA LEU A 74 -29.95 -0.05 -1.16
C LEU A 74 -28.52 -0.50 -1.42
N GLY A 75 -28.32 -1.33 -2.45
CA GLY A 75 -27.00 -1.78 -2.87
C GLY A 75 -26.44 -1.07 -4.10
N TYR A 76 -25.32 -1.61 -4.58
CA TYR A 76 -24.52 -1.09 -5.67
C TYR A 76 -24.18 -2.19 -6.67
N ASN A 77 -23.65 -1.81 -7.82
CA ASN A 77 -23.06 -2.75 -8.76
C ASN A 77 -21.55 -2.82 -8.57
N TRP A 78 -21.10 -3.60 -7.59
CA TRP A 78 -19.68 -3.87 -7.31
C TRP A 78 -19.32 -5.34 -7.57
N ARG A 79 -20.11 -6.03 -8.40
CA ARG A 79 -19.81 -7.40 -8.83
C ARG A 79 -18.44 -7.44 -9.50
N PHE A 80 -17.69 -8.47 -9.15
CA PHE A 80 -16.34 -8.65 -9.66
C PHE A 80 -16.38 -9.36 -11.02
N SER A 81 -15.53 -8.92 -11.96
CA SER A 81 -15.47 -9.49 -13.31
C SER A 81 -14.72 -10.82 -13.31
N GLU A 82 -15.24 -11.81 -14.04
CA GLU A 82 -14.58 -13.11 -14.23
C GLU A 82 -13.18 -12.97 -14.85
N ILE A 83 -12.96 -12.00 -15.74
CA ILE A 83 -11.65 -11.76 -16.34
C ILE A 83 -10.64 -11.28 -15.29
N HIS A 84 -11.06 -10.36 -14.42
CA HIS A 84 -10.23 -9.91 -13.29
C HIS A 84 -10.03 -11.03 -12.27
N ALA A 85 -11.04 -11.88 -12.04
CA ALA A 85 -10.95 -13.03 -11.15
C ALA A 85 -9.93 -14.07 -11.64
N VAL A 86 -9.92 -14.42 -12.93
CA VAL A 86 -8.92 -15.33 -13.50
C VAL A 86 -7.51 -14.80 -13.33
N LEU A 87 -7.28 -13.49 -13.52
CA LEU A 87 -5.98 -12.87 -13.24
C LEU A 87 -5.61 -12.97 -11.76
N GLY A 88 -6.58 -12.74 -10.86
CA GLY A 88 -6.41 -12.92 -9.42
C GLY A 88 -6.03 -14.34 -9.03
N LEU A 89 -6.69 -15.36 -9.59
CA LEU A 89 -6.34 -16.77 -9.37
C LEU A 89 -4.89 -17.06 -9.79
N GLN A 90 -4.46 -16.55 -10.94
CA GLN A 90 -3.07 -16.69 -11.41
C GLN A 90 -2.06 -16.00 -10.49
N GLN A 91 -2.42 -14.83 -9.93
CA GLN A 91 -1.60 -14.10 -8.97
C GLN A 91 -1.50 -14.81 -7.63
N MET A 92 -2.62 -15.36 -7.12
CA MET A 92 -2.65 -16.11 -5.87
C MET A 92 -1.78 -17.36 -5.92
N MET A 93 -1.73 -18.08 -7.04
CA MET A 93 -0.82 -19.22 -7.23
C MET A 93 0.67 -18.85 -7.12
N LYS A 94 1.01 -17.57 -7.31
CA LYS A 94 2.39 -17.05 -7.23
C LYS A 94 2.63 -16.19 -5.99
N ALA A 95 1.63 -16.02 -5.13
CA ALA A 95 1.66 -15.06 -4.04
C ALA A 95 2.85 -15.25 -3.11
N GLU A 96 3.14 -16.49 -2.70
CA GLU A 96 4.27 -16.80 -1.83
C GLU A 96 5.61 -16.42 -2.46
N GLY A 97 5.81 -16.73 -3.75
CA GLY A 97 7.02 -16.37 -4.50
C GLY A 97 7.17 -14.85 -4.66
N ILE A 98 6.08 -14.14 -4.96
CA ILE A 98 6.05 -12.67 -5.04
C ILE A 98 6.47 -12.04 -3.71
N LEU A 99 5.91 -12.53 -2.59
CA LEU A 99 6.21 -12.03 -1.25
C LEU A 99 7.64 -12.35 -0.83
N ALA A 100 8.10 -13.58 -1.11
CA ALA A 100 9.47 -14.00 -0.81
C ALA A 100 10.50 -13.12 -1.54
N GLU A 101 10.26 -12.84 -2.82
CA GLU A 101 11.17 -12.01 -3.62
C GLU A 101 11.18 -10.55 -3.17
N ARG A 102 10.01 -9.95 -2.90
CA ARG A 102 9.93 -8.60 -2.33
C ARG A 102 10.69 -8.49 -1.01
N ARG A 103 10.54 -9.48 -0.12
CA ARG A 103 11.26 -9.53 1.17
C ARG A 103 12.76 -9.74 0.98
N ARG A 104 13.19 -10.52 -0.02
CA ARG A 104 14.61 -10.72 -0.35
C ARG A 104 15.25 -9.42 -0.81
N LEU A 105 14.63 -8.72 -1.75
CA LEU A 105 15.08 -7.44 -2.26
C LEU A 105 15.09 -6.35 -1.17
N ALA A 106 14.08 -6.33 -0.30
CA ALA A 106 14.05 -5.42 0.83
C ALA A 106 15.23 -5.64 1.80
N ARG A 107 15.56 -6.90 2.12
CA ARG A 107 16.75 -7.21 2.92
C ARG A 107 18.05 -6.77 2.25
N LEU A 108 18.14 -6.89 0.92
CA LEU A 108 19.30 -6.42 0.17
C LEU A 108 19.43 -4.89 0.29
N TYR A 109 18.33 -4.15 0.12
CA TYR A 109 18.31 -2.71 0.40
C TYR A 109 18.71 -2.39 1.84
N ASP A 110 18.20 -3.11 2.84
CA ASP A 110 18.55 -2.90 4.25
C ASP A 110 20.06 -3.00 4.46
N ILE A 111 20.70 -4.02 3.88
CA ILE A 111 22.16 -4.21 3.96
C ILE A 111 22.91 -3.08 3.25
N LYS A 112 22.52 -2.76 2.01
CA LYS A 112 23.26 -1.83 1.15
C LYS A 112 23.12 -0.36 1.55
N LEU A 113 22.02 -0.01 2.22
CA LEU A 113 21.76 1.31 2.76
C LEU A 113 22.28 1.50 4.19
N GLU A 114 22.90 0.49 4.79
CA GLU A 114 23.52 0.62 6.11
C GLU A 114 24.62 1.70 6.10
N GLY A 115 24.59 2.60 7.07
CA GLY A 115 25.56 3.70 7.18
C GLY A 115 25.42 4.82 6.15
N VAL A 116 24.45 4.79 5.23
CA VAL A 116 24.20 5.89 4.30
C VAL A 116 23.67 7.10 5.06
N LYS A 117 24.42 8.21 5.01
CA LYS A 117 24.04 9.48 5.64
C LYS A 117 22.90 10.16 4.87
N GLY A 118 22.11 10.99 5.56
CA GLY A 118 21.03 11.74 4.93
C GLY A 118 19.73 10.95 4.73
N ILE A 119 19.68 9.69 5.14
CA ILE A 119 18.45 8.88 5.09
C ILE A 119 18.23 8.09 6.39
N LYS A 120 16.98 7.74 6.63
CA LYS A 120 16.54 6.81 7.67
C LYS A 120 15.71 5.70 7.05
N LYS A 121 16.04 4.45 7.38
CA LYS A 121 15.26 3.26 7.02
C LYS A 121 14.06 3.11 7.97
N VAL A 122 12.96 2.55 7.47
CA VAL A 122 11.83 2.12 8.31
C VAL A 122 12.21 0.82 9.01
N LYS A 123 12.21 0.82 10.35
CA LYS A 123 12.45 -0.39 11.15
C LYS A 123 11.15 -1.17 11.28
N ILE A 124 11.17 -2.43 10.86
CA ILE A 124 10.02 -3.34 10.99
C ILE A 124 10.21 -4.18 12.26
N PRO A 125 9.25 -4.18 13.20
CA PRO A 125 9.30 -5.03 14.39
C PRO A 125 9.45 -6.51 14.04
N ALA A 126 10.16 -7.28 14.88
CA ALA A 126 10.47 -8.69 14.62
C ALA A 126 9.24 -9.60 14.52
N ASN A 127 8.13 -9.22 15.16
CA ASN A 127 6.86 -9.93 15.11
C ASN A 127 5.99 -9.58 13.89
N ILE A 128 6.46 -8.69 13.02
CA ILE A 128 5.75 -8.26 11.81
C ILE A 128 6.49 -8.78 10.57
N ALA A 129 5.76 -9.49 9.71
CA ALA A 129 6.24 -9.79 8.36
C ALA A 129 5.55 -8.84 7.38
N SER A 130 6.30 -7.85 6.86
CA SER A 130 5.78 -6.92 5.85
C SER A 130 5.59 -7.59 4.50
N SER A 131 4.59 -7.14 3.75
CA SER A 131 4.39 -7.46 2.33
C SER A 131 5.38 -6.72 1.42
N TYR A 132 6.01 -5.67 1.94
CA TYR A 132 6.81 -4.70 1.21
C TYR A 132 6.11 -4.27 -0.10
N TYR A 133 4.90 -3.73 0.01
CA TYR A 133 4.25 -3.00 -1.08
C TYR A 133 5.19 -1.93 -1.67
N LYS A 134 5.94 -1.25 -0.81
CA LYS A 134 7.02 -0.33 -1.15
C LYS A 134 8.20 -0.53 -0.20
N TYR A 135 9.41 -0.22 -0.66
CA TYR A 135 10.55 -0.03 0.22
C TYR A 135 10.72 1.46 0.53
N ILE A 136 10.46 1.85 1.78
CA ILE A 136 10.38 3.25 2.18
C ILE A 136 11.68 3.67 2.87
N ILE A 137 12.22 4.80 2.44
CA ILE A 137 13.25 5.56 3.17
C ILE A 137 12.72 6.96 3.47
N MET A 138 13.25 7.60 4.50
CA MET A 138 12.98 9.00 4.82
C MET A 138 14.26 9.80 4.71
N PHE A 139 14.23 10.93 4.00
CA PHE A 139 15.34 11.87 4.01
C PHE A 139 15.46 12.57 5.37
N GLU A 140 16.68 12.83 5.80
CA GLU A 140 16.95 13.67 6.97
C GLU A 140 16.59 15.14 6.71
N GLU A 141 16.50 15.92 7.78
CA GLU A 141 16.17 17.34 7.68
C GLU A 141 17.22 18.12 6.87
N GLY A 142 16.77 19.08 6.08
CA GLY A 142 17.61 19.89 5.20
C GLY A 142 17.83 19.28 3.80
N ILE A 143 17.45 18.02 3.57
CA ILE A 143 17.54 17.40 2.24
C ILE A 143 16.27 17.68 1.44
N ASP A 144 16.43 18.31 0.28
CA ASP A 144 15.34 18.53 -0.67
C ASP A 144 15.01 17.24 -1.43
N LYS A 145 13.92 16.59 -1.01
CA LYS A 145 13.34 15.40 -1.64
C LYS A 145 13.10 15.57 -3.15
N ALA A 146 12.62 16.74 -3.60
CA ALA A 146 12.31 16.97 -5.01
C ALA A 146 13.60 17.07 -5.83
N SER A 147 14.61 17.77 -5.32
CA SER A 147 15.94 17.85 -5.92
C SER A 147 16.58 16.47 -6.04
N VAL A 148 16.58 15.65 -4.98
CA VAL A 148 17.14 14.29 -5.02
C VAL A 148 16.43 13.41 -6.06
N LYS A 149 15.09 13.43 -6.09
CA LYS A 149 14.29 12.69 -7.10
C LYS A 149 14.65 13.11 -8.53
N LYS A 150 14.80 14.43 -8.76
CA LYS A 150 15.15 14.99 -10.07
C LYS A 150 16.55 14.54 -10.49
N ARG A 151 17.55 14.69 -9.61
CA ARG A 151 18.94 14.31 -9.87
C ARG A 151 19.11 12.82 -10.12
N LEU A 152 18.46 11.96 -9.33
CA LEU A 152 18.47 10.51 -9.58
C LEU A 152 17.96 10.16 -10.98
N LYS A 153 16.89 10.81 -11.43
CA LYS A 153 16.32 10.58 -12.75
C LYS A 153 17.19 11.13 -13.87
N GLU A 154 17.69 12.35 -13.74
CA GLU A 154 18.43 13.06 -14.80
C GLU A 154 19.89 12.58 -14.91
N GLU A 155 20.58 12.34 -13.79
CA GLU A 155 21.99 11.96 -13.77
C GLU A 155 22.20 10.44 -13.88
N TYR A 156 21.25 9.63 -13.37
CA TYR A 156 21.41 8.17 -13.27
C TYR A 156 20.26 7.37 -13.89
N GLY A 157 19.24 8.01 -14.48
CA GLY A 157 18.09 7.29 -15.02
C GLY A 157 17.23 6.57 -13.98
N VAL A 158 17.48 6.79 -12.68
CA VAL A 158 16.77 6.11 -11.58
C VAL A 158 15.51 6.90 -11.24
N SER A 159 14.34 6.34 -11.58
CA SER A 159 13.06 6.91 -11.17
C SER A 159 12.58 6.26 -9.86
N LEU A 160 12.53 7.06 -8.79
CA LEU A 160 11.87 6.64 -7.56
C LEU A 160 10.37 6.45 -7.81
N THR A 161 9.75 5.49 -7.12
CA THR A 161 8.35 5.12 -7.35
C THR A 161 7.35 6.10 -6.69
N GLY A 162 7.83 7.27 -6.29
CA GLY A 162 7.09 8.31 -5.60
C GLY A 162 7.05 8.13 -4.09
N GLU A 163 6.00 8.69 -3.51
CA GLU A 163 5.57 8.57 -2.12
C GLU A 163 4.50 7.48 -2.02
N VAL A 164 4.22 6.98 -0.81
CA VAL A 164 2.99 6.18 -0.59
C VAL A 164 1.79 7.11 -0.76
N TYR A 165 1.82 8.25 -0.07
CA TYR A 165 0.91 9.38 -0.26
C TYR A 165 1.68 10.67 -0.03
N SER A 166 1.80 11.51 -1.06
CA SER A 166 2.55 12.78 -0.96
C SER A 166 1.77 13.87 -0.22
N ASN A 167 0.45 13.89 -0.37
CA ASN A 167 -0.45 14.84 0.26
C ASN A 167 -1.33 14.10 1.28
N PRO A 168 -1.22 14.44 2.58
CA PRO A 168 -2.08 13.91 3.63
C PRO A 168 -3.57 14.11 3.34
N CYS A 169 -4.43 13.22 3.85
CA CYS A 169 -5.88 13.30 3.61
C CYS A 169 -6.46 14.67 4.00
N HIS A 170 -6.15 15.17 5.21
CA HIS A 170 -6.69 16.42 5.73
C HIS A 170 -6.25 17.67 4.94
N SER A 171 -5.17 17.59 4.15
CA SER A 171 -4.68 18.70 3.32
C SER A 171 -5.16 18.66 1.87
N GLN A 172 -5.93 17.63 1.48
CA GLN A 172 -6.45 17.50 0.12
C GLN A 172 -7.41 18.65 -0.23
N PRO A 173 -7.28 19.31 -1.40
CA PRO A 173 -8.09 20.47 -1.77
C PRO A 173 -9.61 20.21 -1.80
N VAL A 174 -10.03 18.95 -2.02
CA VAL A 174 -11.45 18.58 -2.06
C VAL A 174 -12.16 18.86 -0.75
N PHE A 175 -11.48 18.67 0.38
CA PHE A 175 -12.09 18.87 1.69
C PHE A 175 -12.31 20.35 2.03
N LYS A 176 -11.59 21.28 1.38
CA LYS A 176 -11.91 22.71 1.45
C LYS A 176 -13.28 23.03 0.83
N LYS A 177 -13.71 22.24 -0.16
CA LYS A 177 -15.04 22.39 -0.80
C LYS A 177 -16.15 21.70 0.00
N TYR A 178 -15.81 20.70 0.79
CA TYR A 178 -16.75 19.89 1.57
C TYR A 178 -16.29 19.76 3.03
N PRO A 179 -16.18 20.86 3.79
CA PRO A 179 -15.67 20.82 5.16
C PRO A 179 -16.53 19.95 6.08
N GLN A 180 -17.84 19.85 5.81
CA GLN A 180 -18.77 18.99 6.54
C GLN A 180 -18.50 17.48 6.37
N MET A 181 -17.70 17.09 5.38
CA MET A 181 -17.29 15.70 5.17
C MET A 181 -15.99 15.35 5.91
N MET A 182 -15.34 16.33 6.54
CA MET A 182 -14.17 16.07 7.38
C MET A 182 -14.60 15.58 8.76
N ALA A 183 -13.94 14.52 9.22
CA ALA A 183 -14.18 13.97 10.55
C ALA A 183 -13.40 14.71 11.65
N ASN A 184 -12.27 15.34 11.31
CA ASN A 184 -11.43 16.07 12.26
C ASN A 184 -11.87 17.53 12.41
N ASP A 185 -11.53 18.13 13.55
CA ASP A 185 -11.72 19.56 13.76
C ASP A 185 -10.71 20.35 12.89
N PRO A 186 -11.09 21.51 12.34
CA PRO A 186 -10.16 22.36 11.59
C PRO A 186 -8.92 22.82 12.39
N SER A 187 -8.99 22.81 13.72
CA SER A 187 -7.86 23.12 14.61
C SER A 187 -6.95 21.93 14.89
N ASP A 188 -7.35 20.71 14.51
CA ASP A 188 -6.51 19.53 14.67
C ASP A 188 -5.24 19.65 13.81
N THR A 189 -4.12 19.27 14.41
CA THR A 189 -2.82 19.25 13.72
C THR A 189 -2.25 17.85 13.69
N PHE A 190 -1.60 17.50 12.58
CA PHE A 190 -1.03 16.17 12.35
C PHE A 190 0.48 16.25 12.07
N PRO A 191 1.29 16.75 13.03
CA PRO A 191 2.70 17.07 12.78
C PRO A 191 3.53 15.85 12.34
N ASN A 192 3.23 14.64 12.85
CA ASN A 192 3.91 13.42 12.43
C ASN A 192 3.54 13.01 11.00
N THR A 193 2.30 13.23 10.59
CA THR A 193 1.85 12.98 9.23
C THR A 193 2.58 13.90 8.26
N GLU A 194 2.67 15.20 8.58
CA GLU A 194 3.42 16.17 7.79
C GLU A 194 4.92 15.86 7.77
N TYR A 195 5.47 15.44 8.90
CA TYR A 195 6.86 15.02 9.00
C TYR A 195 7.18 13.88 8.02
N VAL A 196 6.35 12.84 7.98
CA VAL A 196 6.51 11.68 7.10
C VAL A 196 6.27 12.07 5.64
N ALA A 197 5.17 12.76 5.33
CA ALA A 197 4.81 13.15 3.96
C ALA A 197 5.90 13.99 3.28
N ALA A 198 6.50 14.92 4.01
CA ALA A 198 7.58 15.77 3.51
C ALA A 198 8.86 14.99 3.16
N ARG A 199 9.15 13.89 3.89
CA ARG A 199 10.49 13.26 3.88
C ARG A 199 10.55 11.87 3.24
N HIS A 200 9.46 11.11 3.24
CA HIS A 200 9.51 9.74 2.74
C HIS A 200 9.54 9.67 1.21
N VAL A 201 10.25 8.68 0.70
CA VAL A 201 10.21 8.24 -0.71
C VAL A 201 10.27 6.72 -0.77
N CYS A 202 9.83 6.17 -1.90
CA CYS A 202 9.83 4.73 -2.14
C CYS A 202 10.86 4.36 -3.21
N LEU A 203 11.84 3.55 -2.82
CA LEU A 203 12.78 2.97 -3.78
C LEU A 203 12.07 1.93 -4.68
N PRO A 204 12.55 1.70 -5.90
CA PRO A 204 12.04 0.63 -6.76
C PRO A 204 12.04 -0.72 -6.05
N LEU A 205 10.88 -1.38 -6.04
CA LEU A 205 10.73 -2.70 -5.44
C LEU A 205 9.58 -3.46 -6.11
N TYR A 206 9.92 -4.42 -6.97
CA TYR A 206 8.98 -5.29 -7.66
C TYR A 206 9.62 -6.65 -7.96
N PRO A 207 8.82 -7.74 -8.07
CA PRO A 207 9.34 -9.04 -8.47
C PRO A 207 9.95 -8.95 -9.87
N GLY A 208 11.26 -9.13 -9.98
CA GLY A 208 12.02 -9.01 -11.23
C GLY A 208 13.10 -7.93 -11.24
N LEU A 209 13.15 -7.06 -10.21
CA LEU A 209 14.30 -6.18 -9.99
C LEU A 209 15.53 -7.03 -9.62
N THR A 210 16.66 -6.84 -10.30
CA THR A 210 17.88 -7.64 -10.04
C THR A 210 18.72 -7.06 -8.90
N ASP A 211 19.65 -7.85 -8.38
CA ASP A 211 20.56 -7.44 -7.31
C ASP A 211 21.50 -6.31 -7.79
N GLU A 212 21.91 -6.35 -9.06
CA GLU A 212 22.70 -5.30 -9.71
C GLU A 212 21.89 -4.01 -9.88
N GLU A 213 20.60 -4.09 -10.21
CA GLU A 213 19.72 -2.93 -10.27
C GLU A 213 19.51 -2.31 -8.89
N VAL A 214 19.35 -3.13 -7.84
CA VAL A 214 19.31 -2.65 -6.45
C VAL A 214 20.61 -1.93 -6.09
N GLU A 215 21.76 -2.52 -6.41
CA GLU A 215 23.07 -1.89 -6.17
C GLU A 215 23.17 -0.56 -6.89
N TYR A 216 22.78 -0.51 -8.16
CA TYR A 216 22.79 0.69 -8.97
C TYR A 216 21.94 1.80 -8.35
N VAL A 217 20.70 1.49 -7.93
CA VAL A 217 19.82 2.43 -7.23
C VAL A 217 20.50 2.98 -5.96
N VAL A 218 21.11 2.12 -5.15
CA VAL A 218 21.75 2.53 -3.89
C VAL A 218 22.98 3.39 -4.13
N GLU A 219 23.84 3.03 -5.08
CA GLU A 219 25.03 3.79 -5.40
C GLU A 219 24.69 5.15 -6.01
N SER A 220 23.71 5.22 -6.91
CA SER A 220 23.18 6.49 -7.43
C SER A 220 22.64 7.37 -6.31
N LEU A 221 21.89 6.80 -5.37
CA LEU A 221 21.40 7.53 -4.20
C LEU A 221 22.55 8.11 -3.36
N LYS A 222 23.59 7.31 -3.11
CA LYS A 222 24.79 7.78 -2.38
C LYS A 222 25.48 8.93 -3.11
N GLN A 223 25.60 8.89 -4.44
CA GLN A 223 26.23 9.99 -5.18
C GLN A 223 25.40 11.27 -5.15
N VAL A 224 24.07 11.17 -5.20
CA VAL A 224 23.18 12.35 -5.14
C VAL A 224 23.15 12.97 -3.74
N LEU A 225 23.35 12.17 -2.69
CA LEU A 225 23.35 12.63 -1.30
C LEU A 225 24.70 13.16 -0.78
N LYS A 226 25.77 13.02 -1.56
CA LYS A 226 27.05 13.70 -1.28
C LYS A 226 26.92 15.20 -1.53
#